data_AF-A0A1E3BD36-F1
#
_entry.id   AF-A0A1E3BD36-F1
#
_cell.length_a   1.000
_cell.length_b   1.000
_cell.length_c   1.000
_cell.angle_alpha   90.00
_cell.angle_beta   90.00
_cell.angle_gamma   90.00
#
_symmetry.space_group_name_H-M   'P 1'
#
loop_
_entity.id
_entity.type
_entity.pdbx_description
1 polymer ?
#
loop_
_entity_poly.entity_id
_entity_poly.type
_entity_poly.pdbx_seq_one_letter_code
_entity_poly.pdbx_strand_id
1 'polypeptide(L)'
;MQTTIISHAARLLQLPVESIDLSSSFVNLGGHSLVALGLASACRKDGINLTMESILLSPSMSDLITSAVAESPVQTETETQTQTQPQSQPQTLSFLHSHQKSPGSNMINFFETYETAHLPIVKAA
;
A
#
# COMPACT_ATOMS: atom_id res chain seq x y z
N MET A 1 -1.22 18.48 16.87
CA MET A 1 -0.90 17.72 15.65
C MET A 1 -0.58 16.26 15.98
N GLN A 2 0.39 15.97 16.83
CA GLN A 2 0.72 14.61 17.29
C GLN A 2 -0.50 13.83 17.82
N THR A 3 -1.25 14.41 18.76
CA THR A 3 -2.41 13.75 19.39
C THR A 3 -3.52 13.40 18.39
N THR A 4 -3.69 14.22 17.36
CA THR A 4 -4.69 14.02 16.30
C THR A 4 -4.35 12.80 15.44
N ILE A 5 -3.09 12.67 15.01
CA ILE A 5 -2.61 11.53 14.22
C ILE A 5 -2.78 10.23 15.01
N ILE A 6 -2.37 10.23 16.29
CA ILE A 6 -2.48 9.05 17.17
C ILE A 6 -3.97 8.71 17.38
N SER A 7 -4.83 9.69 17.60
CA SER A 7 -6.28 9.46 17.78
C SER A 7 -6.92 8.82 16.55
N HIS A 8 -6.58 9.27 15.34
CA HIS A 8 -7.09 8.66 14.11
C HIS A 8 -6.54 7.26 13.90
N ALA A 9 -5.24 7.05 14.15
CA ALA A 9 -4.62 5.73 14.07
C ALA A 9 -5.28 4.73 15.03
N ALA A 10 -5.53 5.13 16.28
CA ALA A 10 -6.19 4.31 17.30
C ALA A 10 -7.59 3.88 16.87
N ARG A 11 -8.37 4.83 16.36
CA ARG A 11 -9.73 4.57 15.86
C ARG A 11 -9.73 3.58 14.69
N LEU A 12 -8.79 3.72 13.75
CA LEU A 12 -8.72 2.88 12.56
C LEU A 12 -8.19 1.49 12.85
N LEU A 13 -7.24 1.36 13.77
CA LEU A 13 -6.67 0.09 14.23
C LEU A 13 -7.56 -0.62 15.27
N GLN A 14 -8.62 0.02 15.74
CA GLN A 14 -9.49 -0.46 16.82
C GLN A 14 -8.70 -0.77 18.11
N LEU A 15 -7.68 0.05 18.37
CA LEU A 15 -6.81 -0.03 19.53
C LEU A 15 -7.07 1.16 20.46
N PRO A 16 -6.93 1.00 21.78
CA PRO A 16 -6.88 2.14 22.67
C PRO A 16 -5.67 3.02 22.34
N VAL A 17 -5.81 4.34 22.51
CA VAL A 17 -4.73 5.32 22.27
C VAL A 17 -3.47 4.98 23.06
N GLU A 18 -3.65 4.41 24.25
CA GLU A 18 -2.59 4.01 25.19
C GLU A 18 -1.77 2.81 24.70
N SER A 19 -2.34 1.95 23.85
CA SER A 19 -1.62 0.78 23.31
C SER A 19 -0.89 1.08 22.00
N ILE A 20 -0.94 2.32 21.50
CA ILE A 20 -0.13 2.74 20.35
C ILE A 20 1.27 3.03 20.84
N ASP A 21 2.18 2.12 20.52
CA ASP A 21 3.59 2.33 20.74
C ASP A 21 4.17 3.28 19.69
N LEU A 22 4.72 4.41 20.14
CA LEU A 22 5.31 5.43 19.31
C LEU A 22 6.63 5.01 18.65
N SER A 23 7.29 3.99 19.20
CA SER A 23 8.50 3.39 18.66
C SER A 23 8.23 2.32 17.60
N SER A 24 6.98 1.85 17.52
CA SER A 24 6.55 0.86 16.55
C SER A 24 6.12 1.50 15.24
N SER A 25 6.29 0.79 14.13
CA SER A 25 5.77 1.20 12.83
C SER A 25 4.26 0.97 12.74
N PHE A 26 3.57 1.73 11.90
CA PHE A 26 2.13 1.60 11.71
C PHE A 26 1.73 0.17 11.29
N VAL A 27 2.55 -0.48 10.46
CA VAL A 27 2.32 -1.86 10.00
C VAL A 27 2.45 -2.86 11.16
N ASN A 28 3.40 -2.64 12.06
CA ASN A 28 3.62 -3.52 13.21
C ASN A 28 2.51 -3.43 14.26
N LEU A 29 1.80 -2.30 14.32
CA LEU A 29 0.59 -2.11 15.12
C LEU A 29 -0.68 -2.77 14.51
N GLY A 30 -0.53 -3.49 13.39
CA GLY A 30 -1.65 -4.12 12.67
C GLY A 30 -2.22 -3.26 11.53
N GLY A 31 -1.55 -2.17 11.17
CA GLY A 31 -1.92 -1.33 10.04
C GLY A 31 -1.63 -2.00 8.70
N HIS A 32 -2.52 -1.77 7.73
CA HIS A 32 -2.35 -2.23 6.35
C HIS A 32 -2.77 -1.14 5.37
N SER A 33 -2.61 -1.40 4.08
CA SER A 33 -2.82 -0.41 3.00
C SER A 33 -4.15 0.34 3.08
N LEU A 34 -5.26 -0.38 3.29
CA LEU A 34 -6.59 0.23 3.41
C LEU A 34 -6.72 1.13 4.65
N VAL A 35 -6.17 0.71 5.79
CA VAL A 35 -6.19 1.48 7.05
C VAL A 35 -5.27 2.70 6.94
N ALA A 36 -4.11 2.55 6.29
CA ALA A 36 -3.18 3.65 6.00
C ALA A 36 -3.82 4.70 5.09
N LEU A 37 -4.56 4.28 4.05
CA LEU A 37 -5.32 5.20 3.20
C LEU A 37 -6.41 5.95 4.00
N GLY A 38 -7.10 5.24 4.89
CA GLY A 38 -8.07 5.84 5.81
C GLY A 38 -7.43 6.88 6.73
N LEU A 39 -6.24 6.58 7.25
CA LEU A 39 -5.48 7.48 8.12
C LEU A 39 -5.02 8.73 7.36
N ALA A 40 -4.48 8.57 6.15
CA ALA A 40 -4.12 9.69 5.28
C ALA A 40 -5.33 10.59 5.00
N SER A 41 -6.49 10.01 4.67
CA SER A 41 -7.72 10.75 4.43
C SER A 41 -8.23 11.49 5.68
N ALA A 42 -8.19 10.84 6.85
CA ALA A 42 -8.61 11.43 8.11
C ALA A 42 -7.69 12.60 8.52
N CYS A 43 -6.38 12.42 8.43
CA CYS A 43 -5.39 13.47 8.69
C CYS A 43 -5.56 14.64 7.71
N ARG A 44 -5.85 14.36 6.43
CA ARG A 44 -6.08 15.40 5.41
C ARG A 44 -7.29 16.29 5.73
N LYS A 45 -8.33 15.74 6.36
CA LYS A 45 -9.49 16.53 6.84
C LYS A 45 -9.12 17.52 7.92
N ASP A 46 -8.11 17.21 8.71
CA ASP A 46 -7.58 18.07 9.78
C ASP A 46 -6.45 18.98 9.29
N GLY A 47 -6.24 19.08 7.98
CA GLY A 47 -5.19 19.91 7.36
C GLY A 47 -3.79 19.32 7.46
N ILE A 48 -3.65 18.05 7.84
CA ILE A 48 -2.37 17.35 7.95
C ILE A 48 -2.18 16.49 6.70
N ASN A 49 -1.16 16.79 5.89
CA ASN A 49 -0.88 16.01 4.69
C ASN A 49 0.03 14.83 5.02
N LEU A 50 -0.49 13.61 4.84
CA LEU A 50 0.26 12.36 4.96
C LEU A 50 -0.01 11.52 3.73
N THR A 51 1.04 10.98 3.12
CA THR A 51 0.89 10.01 2.04
C THR A 51 0.78 8.61 2.62
N MET A 52 0.04 7.74 1.92
CA MET A 52 -0.02 6.32 2.28
C MET A 52 1.38 5.68 2.27
N GLU A 53 2.24 6.09 1.33
CA GLU A 53 3.62 5.65 1.24
C GLU A 53 4.39 5.99 2.53
N SER A 54 4.35 7.25 2.99
CA SER A 54 4.99 7.65 4.25
C SER A 54 4.44 6.88 5.44
N ILE A 55 3.14 6.57 5.49
CA ILE A 55 2.54 5.79 6.57
C ILE A 55 3.09 4.36 6.61
N LEU A 56 3.26 3.72 5.45
CA LEU A 56 3.71 2.33 5.37
C LEU A 56 5.23 2.17 5.47
N LEU A 57 6.00 3.15 5.00
CA LEU A 57 7.48 3.13 5.02
C LEU A 57 8.07 3.75 6.29
N SER A 58 7.30 4.48 7.09
CA SER A 58 7.83 5.08 8.31
C SER A 58 8.29 4.00 9.30
N PRO A 59 9.54 4.07 9.80
CA PRO A 59 10.06 3.09 10.75
C PRO A 59 9.38 3.17 12.12
N SER A 60 8.84 4.34 12.48
CA SER A 60 8.09 4.53 13.73
C SER A 60 6.94 5.54 13.57
N MET A 61 5.95 5.48 14.47
CA MET A 61 4.90 6.49 14.57
C MET A 61 5.47 7.87 14.94
N SER A 62 6.56 7.92 15.71
CA SER A 62 7.25 9.17 16.05
C SER A 62 7.84 9.86 14.81
N ASP A 63 8.48 9.08 13.94
CA ASP A 63 9.05 9.57 12.69
C ASP A 63 7.94 10.04 11.73
N LEU A 64 6.81 9.33 11.69
CA LEU A 64 5.65 9.72 10.90
C LEU A 64 5.13 11.10 11.31
N ILE A 65 4.98 11.32 12.62
CA ILE A 65 4.47 12.56 13.18
C ILE A 65 5.45 13.71 12.94
N THR A 66 6.75 13.43 13.00
CA THR A 66 7.81 14.42 12.71
C THR A 66 7.82 14.80 11.22
N SER A 67 7.58 13.82 10.34
CA SER A 67 7.50 14.01 8.90
C SER A 67 6.16 14.61 8.43
N ALA A 68 5.16 14.71 9.32
CA ALA A 68 3.86 15.28 9.00
C ALA A 68 3.98 16.81 8.85
N VAL A 69 4.28 17.27 7.63
CA VAL A 69 4.36 18.70 7.34
C VAL A 69 2.95 19.27 7.22
N ALA A 70 2.63 20.22 8.09
CA ALA A 70 1.44 21.03 7.97
C ALA A 70 1.70 22.14 6.93
N GLU A 71 1.30 21.93 5.67
CA GLU A 71 0.65 22.93 4.79
C GLU A 71 0.61 22.53 3.29
N SER A 72 -0.46 23.03 2.65
CA SER A 72 -0.74 23.23 1.22
C SER A 72 -1.10 22.03 0.30
N PRO A 73 -2.14 22.18 -0.55
CA PRO A 73 -2.75 21.09 -1.30
C PRO A 73 -1.89 20.76 -2.53
N VAL A 74 -0.95 19.85 -2.38
CA VAL A 74 -0.32 19.22 -3.54
C VAL A 74 -0.95 17.84 -3.73
N GLN A 75 -1.65 17.73 -4.85
CA GLN A 75 -2.14 16.48 -5.40
C GLN A 75 -0.94 15.55 -5.58
N THR A 76 -0.93 14.43 -4.88
CA THR A 76 -0.10 13.30 -5.30
C THR A 76 -0.96 12.06 -5.18
N GLU A 77 -1.63 11.80 -6.29
CA GLU A 77 -1.98 10.47 -6.73
C GLU A 77 -0.66 9.68 -6.76
N THR A 78 -0.37 8.93 -5.70
CA THR A 78 0.68 7.90 -5.80
C THR A 78 0.03 6.73 -6.51
N GLU A 79 0.08 6.83 -7.84
CA GLU A 79 0.01 5.70 -8.73
C GLU A 79 0.85 4.55 -8.16
N THR A 80 0.20 3.40 -8.11
CA THR A 80 0.86 2.12 -7.93
C THR A 80 2.03 2.05 -8.91
N GLN A 81 3.24 1.85 -8.38
CA GLN A 81 4.44 1.55 -9.14
C GLN A 81 4.15 0.36 -10.07
N THR A 82 3.77 0.65 -11.31
CA THR A 82 4.03 -0.24 -12.44
C THR A 82 5.46 0.06 -12.85
N GLN A 83 6.34 -0.91 -12.61
CA GLN A 83 7.69 -0.93 -13.15
C GLN A 83 7.66 -0.53 -14.64
N THR A 84 8.29 0.60 -14.96
CA THR A 84 8.74 0.87 -16.33
C THR A 84 10.21 1.23 -16.25
N GLN A 85 11.08 0.22 -16.34
CA GLN A 85 12.51 0.42 -16.60
C GLN A 85 12.70 0.68 -18.09
N PRO A 86 13.41 1.76 -18.49
CA PRO A 86 13.97 1.86 -19.83
C PRO A 86 15.47 1.56 -19.76
N GLN A 87 15.88 0.35 -20.15
CA GLN A 87 17.25 0.19 -20.64
C GLN A 87 17.32 -0.85 -21.75
N SER A 88 17.33 -0.33 -22.97
CA SER A 88 17.70 -1.03 -24.18
C SER A 88 19.18 -1.41 -24.14
N GLN A 89 19.52 -2.69 -24.10
CA GLN A 89 20.56 -3.31 -24.94
C GLN A 89 20.27 -4.81 -25.12
N PRO A 90 20.36 -5.36 -26.36
CA PRO A 90 20.07 -6.76 -26.64
C PRO A 90 21.38 -7.57 -26.67
N GLN A 91 21.63 -8.45 -25.70
CA GLN A 91 22.71 -9.44 -25.79
C GLN A 91 22.29 -10.81 -25.25
N THR A 92 21.88 -11.64 -26.21
CA THR A 92 22.17 -13.09 -26.37
C THR A 92 22.09 -14.03 -25.16
N LEU A 93 21.08 -14.90 -25.25
CA LEU A 93 20.84 -16.17 -24.54
C LEU A 93 22.10 -16.85 -23.97
N SER A 94 22.14 -17.04 -22.64
CA SER A 94 22.98 -18.06 -22.00
C SER A 94 22.25 -18.77 -20.86
N PHE A 95 21.79 -19.98 -21.17
CA PHE A 95 21.82 -21.19 -20.35
C PHE A 95 21.41 -21.11 -18.86
N LEU A 96 20.21 -21.63 -18.58
CA LEU A 96 19.92 -22.63 -17.56
C LEU A 96 20.94 -22.70 -16.39
N HIS A 97 20.74 -21.89 -15.36
CA HIS A 97 21.22 -22.18 -14.00
C HIS A 97 20.06 -22.08 -13.03
N SER A 98 19.49 -23.25 -12.73
CA SER A 98 18.55 -23.45 -11.65
C SER A 98 19.22 -23.16 -10.30
N HIS A 99 18.67 -22.23 -9.53
CA HIS A 99 18.68 -22.34 -8.07
C HIS A 99 17.36 -21.78 -7.51
N GLN A 100 16.34 -22.63 -7.59
CA GLN A 100 15.05 -22.47 -6.92
C GLN A 100 15.25 -22.66 -5.40
N LYS A 101 14.90 -21.67 -4.57
CA LYS A 101 14.87 -21.82 -3.09
C LYS A 101 13.46 -21.73 -2.47
N SER A 102 12.41 -21.70 -3.28
CA SER A 102 11.03 -21.97 -2.83
C SER A 102 10.12 -22.11 -4.06
N PRO A 103 9.18 -23.06 -4.10
CA PRO A 103 8.22 -23.15 -5.20
C PRO A 103 7.27 -21.94 -5.12
N GLY A 104 7.54 -20.91 -5.92
CA GLY A 104 6.61 -19.80 -6.14
C GLY A 104 5.80 -20.09 -7.40
N SER A 105 4.48 -19.93 -7.32
CA SER A 105 3.59 -20.08 -8.48
C SER A 105 4.03 -19.17 -9.62
N ASN A 106 4.28 -19.76 -10.79
CA ASN A 106 4.46 -19.00 -12.02
C ASN A 106 3.08 -18.81 -12.64
N MET A 107 2.46 -17.63 -12.44
CA MET A 107 1.17 -17.34 -13.07
C MET A 107 1.39 -17.01 -14.55
N ILE A 108 1.03 -17.96 -15.41
CA ILE A 108 0.90 -17.69 -16.84
C ILE A 108 -0.52 -17.13 -17.05
N ASN A 109 -0.66 -15.81 -17.20
CA ASN A 109 -1.93 -15.21 -17.58
C ASN A 109 -2.16 -15.45 -19.08
N PHE A 110 -3.01 -16.41 -19.41
CA PHE A 110 -3.52 -16.64 -20.76
C PHE A 110 -4.92 -16.02 -20.87
N PHE A 111 -5.05 -14.93 -21.65
CA PHE A 111 -6.34 -14.32 -21.93
C PHE A 111 -6.80 -14.78 -23.31
N GLU A 112 -7.82 -15.63 -23.34
CA GLU A 112 -8.50 -16.01 -24.58
C GLU A 112 -9.89 -15.38 -24.58
N THR A 113 -10.23 -14.66 -25.65
CA THR A 113 -11.54 -14.02 -25.79
C THR A 113 -12.56 -15.07 -26.24
N TYR A 114 -13.60 -15.32 -25.43
CA TYR A 114 -14.70 -16.22 -25.80
C TYR A 114 -15.95 -15.44 -26.16
N GLU A 115 -16.75 -15.97 -27.08
CA GLU A 115 -18.08 -15.41 -27.35
C GLU A 115 -19.01 -15.64 -26.16
N THR A 116 -19.72 -14.58 -25.77
CA THR A 116 -20.59 -14.52 -24.59
C THR A 116 -21.77 -15.49 -24.64
N ALA A 117 -22.08 -16.08 -25.80
CA ALA A 117 -23.12 -17.09 -25.97
C ALA A 117 -22.88 -18.39 -25.17
N HIS A 118 -21.64 -18.64 -24.73
CA HIS A 118 -21.26 -19.84 -23.96
C HIS A 118 -21.18 -19.63 -22.44
N LEU A 119 -21.49 -18.43 -21.94
CA LEU A 119 -21.46 -18.16 -20.51
C LEU A 119 -22.71 -18.77 -19.82
N PRO A 120 -22.55 -19.60 -18.78
CA PRO A 120 -23.69 -20.11 -18.04
C PRO A 120 -24.41 -18.96 -17.33
N ILE A 121 -25.66 -18.71 -17.72
CA ILE A 121 -26.50 -17.66 -17.13
C ILE A 121 -26.99 -18.18 -15.77
N VAL A 122 -26.54 -17.53 -14.70
CA VAL A 122 -27.09 -17.76 -13.36
C VAL A 122 -28.51 -17.20 -13.34
N LYS A 123 -29.53 -18.07 -13.31
CA LYS A 123 -30.92 -17.63 -13.13
C LYS A 123 -31.05 -17.03 -11.73
N ALA A 124 -31.44 -15.76 -11.64
CA ALA A 124 -31.84 -15.14 -10.39
C ALA A 124 -33.06 -15.89 -9.82
N ALA A 125 -32.99 -16.22 -8.53
CA ALA A 125 -34.01 -16.96 -7.78
C ALA A 125 -35.24 -16.12 -7.47
#